data_AF-A0A3D5F9E9-F1
#
_entry.id   AF-A0A3D5F9E9-F1
#
_cell.length_a   1.000
_cell.length_b   1.000
_cell.length_c   1.000
_cell.angle_alpha   90.00
_cell.angle_beta   90.00
_cell.angle_gamma   90.00
#
_symmetry.space_group_name_H-M   'P 1'
#
loop_
_entity.id
_entity.type
_entity.pdbx_description
1 polymer ?
#
loop_
_entity_poly.entity_id
_entity_poly.type
_entity_poly.pdbx_seq_one_letter_code
_entity_poly.pdbx_strand_id
1 'polypeptide(L)'
;MVYWFQPASSNVPCSAKPTKILAGLAPASRVLTRDQRSVEYMLFPRLLAFAERAWHQAEWEGKLSQAAFLPALNRDFSEFTQVVAKRHYSRLVKADINVRIPPPGYQIDAHHQLELRAAMPNLKLEYSADAMTWHTYTGAVSADNIHFVRARLINSPHTSRIIAVEP
;
A
#
# COMPACT_ATOMS: atom_id res chain seq x y z
N MET A 1 -25.59 -5.67 46.30
CA MET A 1 -24.75 -5.24 47.44
C MET A 1 -23.30 -5.58 47.07
N VAL A 2 -22.68 -4.91 46.08
CA VAL A 2 -21.88 -3.66 46.11
C VAL A 2 -20.94 -3.53 47.32
N TYR A 3 -19.71 -3.12 46.99
CA TYR A 3 -18.61 -2.53 47.78
C TYR A 3 -17.40 -3.44 48.02
N TRP A 4 -16.15 -3.09 47.66
CA TRP A 4 -15.59 -1.98 46.86
C TRP A 4 -14.11 -2.31 46.55
N PHE A 5 -13.59 -1.80 45.44
CA PHE A 5 -12.19 -1.88 45.02
C PHE A 5 -11.41 -0.72 45.69
N GLN A 6 -10.35 -0.97 46.45
CA GLN A 6 -9.44 0.09 46.90
C GLN A 6 -8.47 0.45 45.76
N PRO A 7 -8.29 1.74 45.40
CA PRO A 7 -7.25 2.15 44.49
C PRO A 7 -5.90 2.17 45.21
N ALA A 8 -4.90 1.47 44.67
CA ALA A 8 -3.51 1.64 45.09
C ALA A 8 -3.05 3.06 44.71
N SER A 9 -2.41 3.75 45.66
CA SER A 9 -1.91 5.12 45.53
C SER A 9 -0.93 5.27 44.37
N SER A 10 -1.23 6.20 43.46
CA SER A 10 -0.35 6.60 42.36
C SER A 10 0.78 7.50 42.89
N ASN A 11 1.88 6.88 43.34
CA ASN A 11 3.17 7.56 43.44
C ASN A 11 4.19 6.78 42.59
N VAL A 12 4.14 7.01 41.28
CA VAL A 12 5.24 6.64 40.39
C VAL A 12 5.62 7.90 39.60
N PRO A 13 6.82 8.47 39.79
CA PRO A 13 7.25 9.60 39.01
C PRO A 13 7.40 9.19 37.54
N CYS A 14 6.69 9.90 36.66
CA CYS A 14 6.89 9.88 35.22
C CYS A 14 8.31 10.34 34.90
N SER A 15 9.20 9.42 34.51
CA SER A 15 10.34 9.73 33.64
C SER A 15 10.96 8.44 33.10
N ALA A 16 10.49 8.00 31.95
CA ALA A 16 11.26 7.11 31.09
C ALA A 16 11.10 7.62 29.65
N LYS A 17 12.13 8.30 29.14
CA LYS A 17 12.23 8.63 27.72
C LYS A 17 12.18 7.31 26.94
N PRO A 18 11.34 7.16 25.89
CA PRO A 18 11.27 5.91 25.15
C PRO A 18 12.61 5.67 24.47
N THR A 19 13.33 4.67 24.97
CA THR A 19 14.67 4.30 24.50
C THR A 19 14.51 3.26 23.40
N LYS A 20 14.86 3.67 22.17
CA LYS A 20 15.25 2.87 21.00
C LYS A 20 14.54 1.51 20.81
N ILE A 21 13.51 1.47 19.95
CA ILE A 21 12.98 0.21 19.38
C ILE A 21 14.05 -0.33 18.41
N LEU A 22 14.72 -1.44 18.74
CA LEU A 22 15.88 -1.95 18.00
C LEU A 22 15.55 -2.85 16.80
N ALA A 23 14.30 -3.30 16.67
CA ALA A 23 13.83 -4.06 15.50
C ALA A 23 12.30 -4.09 15.49
N GLY A 24 11.67 -3.76 14.35
CA GLY A 24 10.33 -4.25 14.08
C GLY A 24 10.40 -5.74 13.73
N LEU A 25 9.29 -6.46 13.81
CA LEU A 25 9.10 -7.73 13.11
C LEU A 25 7.92 -7.53 12.15
N ALA A 26 8.00 -8.00 10.90
CA ALA A 26 6.85 -8.03 10.00
C ALA A 26 6.16 -9.40 10.16
N PRO A 27 5.07 -9.53 10.94
CA PRO A 27 4.43 -10.82 11.11
C PRO A 27 3.74 -11.25 9.80
N ALA A 28 4.11 -12.42 9.29
CA ALA A 28 3.34 -13.15 8.29
C ALA A 28 2.91 -14.48 8.92
N SER A 29 1.59 -14.68 9.09
CA SER A 29 1.08 -15.92 9.68
C SER A 29 1.06 -17.06 8.64
N ARG A 30 1.64 -18.21 9.02
CA ARG A 30 1.69 -19.41 8.18
C ARG A 30 0.31 -20.02 7.89
N VAL A 31 -0.68 -19.76 8.75
CA VAL A 31 -2.00 -20.40 8.71
C VAL A 31 -2.83 -20.00 7.48
N LEU A 32 -2.57 -18.83 6.88
CA LEU A 32 -3.28 -18.34 5.69
C LEU A 32 -2.48 -18.50 4.38
N THR A 33 -1.25 -19.00 4.46
CA THR A 33 -0.31 -19.03 3.32
C THR A 33 0.14 -20.47 3.05
N ARG A 34 -0.68 -21.18 2.27
CA ARG A 34 -0.37 -22.56 1.85
C ARG A 34 0.69 -22.63 0.74
N ASP A 35 0.91 -21.53 0.01
CA ASP A 35 1.76 -21.47 -1.18
C ASP A 35 2.75 -20.29 -1.13
N GLN A 36 3.94 -20.47 -1.72
CA GLN A 36 5.01 -19.48 -1.74
C GLN A 36 4.57 -18.18 -2.42
N ARG A 37 3.86 -18.24 -3.54
CA ARG A 37 3.41 -17.02 -4.26
C ARG A 37 2.40 -16.21 -3.45
N SER A 38 1.63 -16.88 -2.59
CA SER A 38 0.70 -16.21 -1.67
C SER A 38 1.46 -15.44 -0.60
N VAL A 39 2.56 -16.01 -0.08
CA VAL A 39 3.45 -15.32 0.87
C VAL A 39 4.09 -14.10 0.20
N GLU A 40 4.65 -14.25 -0.99
CA GLU A 40 5.28 -13.16 -1.74
C GLU A 40 4.31 -11.99 -2.00
N TYR A 41 3.07 -12.29 -2.38
CA TYR A 41 2.03 -11.29 -2.59
C TYR A 41 1.65 -10.54 -1.31
N MET A 42 1.74 -11.20 -0.16
CA MET A 42 1.49 -10.56 1.14
C MET A 42 2.68 -9.70 1.59
N LEU A 43 3.91 -10.17 1.35
CA LEU A 43 5.12 -9.51 1.84
C LEU A 43 5.56 -8.35 0.96
N PHE A 44 5.62 -8.52 -0.35
CA PHE A 44 6.09 -7.49 -1.26
C PHE A 44 4.94 -6.59 -1.75
N PRO A 45 5.14 -5.25 -1.78
CA PRO A 45 6.39 -4.52 -1.55
C PRO A 45 6.65 -4.10 -0.09
N ARG A 46 5.74 -4.40 0.83
CA ARG A 46 5.76 -3.88 2.22
C ARG A 46 7.01 -4.27 3.01
N LEU A 47 7.62 -5.41 2.70
CA LEU A 47 8.90 -5.83 3.29
C LEU A 47 10.03 -4.82 3.02
N LEU A 48 9.99 -4.10 1.89
CA LEU A 48 10.95 -3.03 1.61
C LEU A 48 10.79 -1.84 2.57
N ALA A 49 9.54 -1.47 2.87
CA ALA A 49 9.27 -0.38 3.82
C ALA A 49 9.72 -0.76 5.24
N PHE A 50 9.53 -2.03 5.59
CA PHE A 50 10.02 -2.57 6.85
C PHE A 50 11.56 -2.56 6.93
N ALA A 51 12.26 -3.01 5.89
CA ALA A 51 13.71 -2.98 5.84
C ALA A 51 14.27 -1.56 5.94
N GLU A 52 13.63 -0.60 5.26
CA GLU A 52 14.02 0.81 5.32
C GLU A 52 13.91 1.36 6.76
N ARG A 53 12.82 1.06 7.48
CA ARG A 53 12.66 1.50 8.88
C ARG A 53 13.54 0.75 9.87
N ALA A 54 13.89 -0.51 9.60
CA ALA A 54 14.83 -1.26 10.42
C ALA A 54 16.27 -0.74 10.29
N TRP A 55 16.61 -0.15 9.14
CA TRP A 55 17.96 0.32 8.84
C TRP A 55 18.14 1.82 9.06
N HIS A 56 17.14 2.63 8.74
CA HIS A 56 17.19 4.08 8.80
C HIS A 56 16.20 4.63 9.83
N GLN A 57 16.75 5.33 10.83
CA GLN A 57 15.99 6.20 11.72
C GLN A 57 15.84 7.58 11.08
N ALA A 58 14.62 7.99 10.72
CA ALA A 58 14.39 9.31 10.10
C ALA A 58 14.26 10.44 11.13
N GLU A 59 14.57 11.67 10.70
CA GLU A 59 14.54 12.89 11.52
C GLU A 59 13.17 13.22 12.14
N TRP A 60 12.09 12.70 11.55
CA TRP A 60 10.73 12.92 12.03
C TRP A 60 10.34 11.93 13.14
N GLU A 61 11.10 10.85 13.34
CA GLU A 61 10.86 9.85 14.37
C GLU A 61 11.17 10.40 15.77
N GLY A 62 10.23 10.28 16.71
CA GLY A 62 10.39 10.77 18.10
C GLY A 62 9.89 12.20 18.35
N LYS A 63 9.38 12.90 17.32
CA LYS A 63 8.68 14.19 17.51
C LYS A 63 7.30 13.99 18.13
N LEU A 64 6.96 14.81 19.12
CA LEU A 64 5.76 14.63 19.95
C LEU A 64 4.46 15.10 19.31
N SER A 65 4.51 16.10 18.42
CA SER A 65 3.30 16.66 17.80
C SER A 65 3.16 16.30 16.34
N GLN A 66 1.93 15.96 15.94
CA GLN A 66 1.59 15.58 14.58
C GLN A 66 1.96 16.66 13.56
N ALA A 67 1.69 17.93 13.89
CA ALA A 67 2.08 19.06 13.04
C ALA A 67 3.59 19.16 12.81
N ALA A 68 4.42 18.72 13.75
CA ALA A 68 5.87 18.80 13.65
C ALA A 68 6.51 17.68 12.82
N PHE A 69 5.84 16.53 12.66
CA PHE A 69 6.39 15.38 11.93
C PHE A 69 5.69 15.08 10.61
N LEU A 70 4.39 15.38 10.45
CA LEU A 70 3.62 15.03 9.26
C LEU A 70 4.23 15.55 7.95
N PRO A 71 4.68 16.82 7.83
CA PRO A 71 5.22 17.30 6.56
C PRO A 71 6.48 16.52 6.13
N ALA A 72 7.37 16.24 7.08
CA ALA A 72 8.60 15.49 6.83
C ALA A 72 8.30 14.01 6.52
N LEU A 73 7.36 13.39 7.25
CA LEU A 73 6.90 12.02 7.00
C LEU A 73 6.30 11.88 5.59
N ASN A 74 5.42 12.81 5.19
CA ASN A 74 4.77 12.76 3.89
C ASN A 74 5.78 12.92 2.74
N ARG A 75 6.79 13.78 2.92
CA ARG A 75 7.87 13.95 1.95
C ARG A 75 8.69 12.66 1.81
N ASP A 76 9.16 12.12 2.94
CA ASP A 76 9.95 10.89 2.99
C ASP A 76 9.18 9.71 2.38
N PHE A 77 7.90 9.56 2.72
CA PHE A 77 7.02 8.54 2.15
C PHE A 77 6.80 8.70 0.63
N SER A 78 6.62 9.94 0.15
CA SER A 78 6.48 10.21 -1.29
C SER A 78 7.76 9.85 -2.05
N GLU A 79 8.93 10.19 -1.52
CA GLU A 79 10.23 9.84 -2.11
C GLU A 79 10.43 8.32 -2.13
N PHE A 80 10.18 7.65 -1.00
CA PHE A 80 10.26 6.20 -0.88
C PHE A 80 9.35 5.48 -1.88
N THR A 81 8.07 5.88 -1.97
CA THR A 81 7.10 5.24 -2.88
C THR A 81 7.48 5.42 -4.35
N GLN A 82 8.01 6.58 -4.73
CA GLN A 82 8.53 6.80 -6.08
C GLN A 82 9.72 5.90 -6.42
N VAL A 83 10.66 5.74 -5.49
CA VAL A 83 11.82 4.86 -5.67
C VAL A 83 11.39 3.40 -5.80
N VAL A 84 10.47 2.95 -4.93
CA VAL A 84 9.93 1.59 -4.98
C VAL A 84 9.27 1.32 -6.33
N ALA A 85 8.36 2.20 -6.77
CA ALA A 85 7.62 2.04 -8.01
C ALA A 85 8.50 2.11 -9.27
N LYS A 86 9.50 3.01 -9.30
CA LYS A 86 10.36 3.19 -10.48
C LYS A 86 11.48 2.16 -10.58
N ARG A 87 12.09 1.79 -9.44
CA ARG A 87 13.34 1.00 -9.43
C ARG A 87 13.16 -0.41 -8.88
N HIS A 88 12.42 -0.58 -7.78
CA HIS A 88 12.36 -1.88 -7.11
C HIS A 88 11.34 -2.82 -7.75
N TYR A 89 10.18 -2.33 -8.19
CA TYR A 89 9.18 -3.18 -8.85
C TYR A 89 9.73 -3.93 -10.06
N SER A 90 10.50 -3.26 -10.93
CA SER A 90 11.11 -3.90 -12.10
C SER A 90 12.15 -4.96 -11.73
N ARG A 91 12.88 -4.78 -10.63
CA ARG A 91 13.84 -5.76 -10.12
C ARG A 91 13.14 -6.98 -9.51
N LEU A 92 12.08 -6.76 -8.75
CA LEU A 92 11.29 -7.83 -8.15
C LEU A 92 10.64 -8.70 -9.24
N VAL A 93 10.08 -8.08 -10.28
CA VAL A 93 9.53 -8.78 -11.43
C VAL A 93 10.60 -9.58 -12.19
N LYS A 94 11.80 -9.00 -12.39
CA LYS A 94 12.93 -9.73 -13.00
C LYS A 94 13.41 -10.92 -12.15
N ALA A 95 13.20 -10.87 -10.85
CA ALA A 95 13.53 -11.94 -9.92
C ALA A 95 12.40 -12.98 -9.78
N ASP A 96 11.36 -12.93 -10.62
CA ASP A 96 10.18 -13.82 -10.60
C ASP A 96 9.42 -13.82 -9.26
N ILE A 97 9.47 -12.71 -8.53
CA ILE A 97 8.74 -12.55 -7.26
C ILE A 97 7.30 -12.12 -7.57
N ASN A 98 6.31 -12.79 -6.97
CA ASN A 98 4.91 -12.42 -7.11
C ASN A 98 4.57 -11.16 -6.30
N VAL A 99 4.91 -9.99 -6.85
CA VAL A 99 4.65 -8.70 -6.20
C VAL A 99 3.19 -8.30 -6.32
N ARG A 100 2.63 -7.79 -5.22
CA ARG A 100 1.29 -7.20 -5.24
C ARG A 100 1.24 -5.90 -6.03
N ILE A 101 0.43 -5.87 -7.08
CA ILE A 101 0.12 -4.65 -7.84
C ILE A 101 -1.20 -4.05 -7.31
N PRO A 102 -1.22 -2.78 -6.88
CA PRO A 102 -2.44 -2.13 -6.45
C PRO A 102 -3.40 -1.96 -7.64
N PRO A 103 -4.71 -2.21 -7.45
CA PRO A 103 -5.68 -1.93 -8.48
C PRO A 103 -5.85 -0.42 -8.69
N PRO A 104 -6.39 0.01 -9.85
CA PRO A 104 -6.66 1.42 -10.09
C PRO A 104 -7.78 1.92 -9.18
N GLY A 105 -7.71 3.21 -8.83
CA GLY A 105 -8.88 3.93 -8.38
C GLY A 105 -9.74 4.29 -9.57
N TYR A 106 -11.06 4.21 -9.43
CA TYR A 106 -12.00 4.62 -10.45
C TYR A 106 -13.03 5.60 -9.87
N GLN A 107 -13.52 6.49 -10.72
CA GLN A 107 -14.63 7.38 -10.43
C GLN A 107 -15.45 7.56 -11.71
N ILE A 108 -16.77 7.63 -11.59
CA ILE A 108 -17.66 8.03 -12.68
C ILE A 108 -18.03 9.50 -12.44
N ASP A 109 -17.80 10.34 -13.45
CA ASP A 109 -18.12 11.77 -13.37
C ASP A 109 -19.59 12.06 -13.64
N ALA A 110 -19.99 13.34 -13.53
CA ALA A 110 -21.35 13.78 -13.81
C ALA A 110 -21.76 13.66 -15.30
N HIS A 111 -20.80 13.41 -16.19
CA HIS A 111 -21.01 13.21 -17.63
C HIS A 111 -20.96 11.72 -18.02
N HIS A 112 -21.07 10.81 -17.04
CA HIS A 112 -20.98 9.36 -17.21
C HIS A 112 -19.65 8.89 -17.85
N GLN A 113 -18.56 9.62 -17.63
CA GLN A 113 -17.22 9.23 -18.05
C GLN A 113 -16.48 8.52 -16.92
N LEU A 114 -15.76 7.47 -17.28
CA LEU A 114 -14.88 6.73 -16.39
C LEU A 114 -13.54 7.47 -16.26
N GLU A 115 -13.25 7.93 -15.05
CA GLU A 115 -11.92 8.40 -14.65
C GLU A 115 -11.15 7.29 -13.93
N LEU A 116 -10.01 6.89 -14.49
CA LEU A 116 -9.09 5.96 -13.83
C LEU A 116 -7.83 6.66 -13.34
N ARG A 117 -7.45 6.35 -12.09
CA ARG A 117 -6.21 6.85 -11.48
C ARG A 117 -5.32 5.70 -11.04
N ALA A 118 -4.06 5.78 -11.42
CA ALA A 118 -3.05 4.83 -10.98
C ALA A 118 -2.65 5.12 -9.53
N ALA A 119 -2.60 4.06 -8.71
CA ALA A 119 -2.17 4.17 -7.31
C ALA A 119 -0.65 4.42 -7.16
N MET A 120 0.13 4.13 -8.20
CA MET A 120 1.58 4.34 -8.24
C MET A 120 2.04 4.61 -9.69
N PRO A 121 3.19 5.25 -9.91
CA PRO A 121 3.71 5.46 -11.25
C PRO A 121 4.09 4.12 -11.92
N ASN A 122 4.27 4.14 -13.24
CA ASN A 122 4.61 2.99 -14.07
C ASN A 122 3.54 1.88 -14.20
N LEU A 123 2.27 2.25 -13.99
CA LEU A 123 1.13 1.37 -14.26
C LEU A 123 0.41 1.80 -15.54
N LYS A 124 0.10 0.83 -16.40
CA LYS A 124 -0.89 0.96 -17.46
C LYS A 124 -2.25 0.59 -16.89
N LEU A 125 -3.24 1.43 -17.13
CA LEU A 125 -4.60 1.19 -16.68
C LEU A 125 -5.37 0.52 -17.82
N GLU A 126 -6.13 -0.50 -17.48
CA GLU A 126 -6.89 -1.29 -18.45
C GLU A 126 -8.33 -1.43 -17.98
N TYR A 127 -9.25 -1.38 -18.94
CA TYR A 127 -10.67 -1.57 -18.71
C TYR A 127 -11.23 -2.64 -19.65
N SER A 128 -12.35 -3.23 -19.27
CA SER A 128 -12.98 -4.33 -19.99
C SER A 128 -14.48 -4.36 -19.73
N ALA A 129 -15.24 -4.77 -20.74
CA ALA A 129 -16.67 -5.03 -20.64
C ALA A 129 -16.95 -6.47 -20.14
N ASP A 130 -16.10 -7.42 -20.50
CA ASP A 130 -16.33 -8.88 -20.38
C ASP A 130 -15.30 -9.61 -19.50
N ALA A 131 -14.31 -8.88 -18.95
CA ALA A 131 -13.12 -9.38 -18.25
C ALA A 131 -12.17 -10.25 -19.11
N MET A 132 -12.45 -10.41 -20.41
CA MET A 132 -11.65 -11.19 -21.34
C MET A 132 -10.83 -10.30 -22.29
N THR A 133 -11.48 -9.28 -22.85
CA THR A 133 -10.89 -8.29 -23.76
C THR A 133 -10.53 -7.02 -22.99
N TRP A 134 -9.24 -6.67 -23.00
CA TRP A 134 -8.72 -5.56 -22.19
C TRP A 134 -8.22 -4.43 -23.08
N HIS A 135 -8.77 -3.24 -22.86
CA HIS A 135 -8.41 -2.02 -23.57
C HIS A 135 -7.54 -1.14 -22.69
N THR A 136 -6.51 -0.52 -23.26
CA THR A 136 -5.66 0.43 -22.54
C THR A 136 -6.42 1.75 -22.38
N TYR A 137 -6.51 2.23 -21.14
CA TYR A 137 -7.09 3.52 -20.82
C TYR A 137 -6.16 4.66 -21.21
N THR A 138 -6.62 5.53 -22.10
CA THR A 138 -5.87 6.72 -22.58
C THR A 138 -6.50 8.05 -22.19
N GLY A 139 -7.62 8.04 -21.46
CA GLY A 139 -8.34 9.26 -21.07
C GLY A 139 -9.84 9.02 -20.99
N ALA A 140 -10.65 10.05 -21.26
CA ALA A 140 -12.11 9.98 -21.15
C ALA A 140 -12.70 8.82 -21.98
N VAL A 141 -13.38 7.90 -21.30
CA VAL A 141 -14.14 6.79 -21.91
C VAL A 141 -15.52 6.74 -21.25
N SER A 142 -16.58 6.52 -22.04
CA SER A 142 -17.93 6.34 -21.47
C SER A 142 -18.00 5.10 -20.59
N ALA A 143 -18.64 5.23 -19.42
CA ALA A 143 -18.78 4.15 -18.44
C ALA A 143 -19.86 3.11 -18.83
N ASP A 144 -20.73 3.40 -19.80
CA ASP A 144 -21.95 2.63 -20.09
C ASP A 144 -21.74 1.12 -20.29
N ASN A 145 -20.60 0.72 -20.85
CA ASN A 145 -20.27 -0.68 -21.14
C ASN A 145 -18.97 -1.14 -20.48
N ILE A 146 -18.54 -0.47 -19.40
CA ILE A 146 -17.33 -0.84 -18.68
C ILE A 146 -17.71 -1.45 -17.34
N HIS A 147 -17.41 -2.73 -17.18
CA HIS A 147 -17.74 -3.47 -15.96
C HIS A 147 -16.50 -3.84 -15.16
N PHE A 148 -15.30 -3.83 -15.77
CA PHE A 148 -14.09 -4.29 -15.13
C PHE A 148 -12.93 -3.36 -15.36
N VAL A 149 -12.14 -3.13 -14.31
CA VAL A 149 -10.92 -2.35 -14.37
C VAL A 149 -9.77 -3.09 -13.70
N ARG A 150 -8.56 -2.93 -14.23
CA ARG A 150 -7.33 -3.45 -13.63
C ARG A 150 -6.16 -2.55 -13.97
N ALA A 151 -5.07 -2.73 -13.23
CA ALA A 151 -3.78 -2.12 -13.54
C ALA A 151 -2.81 -3.20 -13.98
N ARG A 152 -1.91 -2.85 -14.88
CA ARG A 152 -0.83 -3.70 -15.35
C ARG A 152 0.49 -2.96 -15.26
N LEU A 153 1.54 -3.66 -14.85
CA LEU A 153 2.88 -3.08 -14.84
C LEU A 153 3.39 -2.85 -16.27
N ILE A 154 4.03 -1.71 -16.53
CA ILE A 154 4.66 -1.45 -17.82
C ILE A 154 5.73 -2.52 -18.11
N ASN A 155 5.78 -3.00 -19.36
CA ASN A 155 6.74 -4.00 -19.84
C ASN A 155 6.71 -5.35 -19.09
N SER A 156 5.58 -5.68 -18.51
CA SER A 156 5.39 -6.89 -17.73
C SER A 156 3.99 -7.47 -17.91
N PRO A 157 3.82 -8.81 -17.82
CA PRO A 157 2.51 -9.45 -17.85
C PRO A 157 1.79 -9.39 -16.49
N HIS A 158 2.45 -8.95 -15.42
CA HIS A 158 1.84 -8.91 -14.09
C HIS A 158 0.74 -7.85 -14.01
N THR A 159 -0.44 -8.28 -13.54
CA THR A 159 -1.62 -7.44 -13.36
C THR A 159 -2.04 -7.35 -11.90
N SER A 160 -2.83 -6.32 -11.57
CA SER A 160 -3.57 -6.27 -10.32
C SER A 160 -4.72 -7.27 -10.31
N ARG A 161 -5.40 -7.38 -9.16
CA ARG A 161 -6.75 -7.93 -9.12
C ARG A 161 -7.68 -7.12 -10.04
N ILE A 162 -8.69 -7.79 -10.57
CA ILE A 162 -9.80 -7.15 -11.29
C ILE A 162 -10.74 -6.54 -10.26
N ILE A 163 -11.22 -5.33 -10.54
CA ILE A 163 -12.28 -4.66 -9.79
C ILE A 163 -13.49 -4.54 -10.71
N ALA A 164 -14.66 -4.89 -10.18
CA ALA A 164 -15.93 -4.61 -10.84
C ALA A 164 -16.28 -3.13 -10.65
N VAL A 165 -16.62 -2.45 -11.74
CA VAL A 165 -17.16 -1.09 -11.73
C VAL A 165 -18.65 -1.21 -11.48
N GLU A 166 -19.09 -0.67 -10.35
CA GLU A 166 -20.50 -0.55 -10.02
C GLU A 166 -21.09 0.64 -10.80
N PRO A 167 -22.30 0.49 -11.37
CA PRO A 167 -22.97 1.55 -12.13
C PRO A 167 -23.41 2.73 -11.27
#